data_AF-A0A947ERD6-F1
#
_entry.id   AF-A0A947ERD6-F1
#
_cell.length_a   1.000
_cell.length_b   1.000
_cell.length_c   1.000
_cell.angle_alpha   90.00
_cell.angle_beta   90.00
_cell.angle_gamma   90.00
#
_symmetry.space_group_name_H-M   'P 1'
#
loop_
_entity.id
_entity.type
_entity.pdbx_description
1 polymer ?
#
loop_
_entity_poly.entity_id
_entity_poly.type
_entity_poly.pdbx_seq_one_letter_code
_entity_poly.pdbx_strand_id
1 'polypeptide(L)'
;MQEVQVNDVLIIQEPSGADFKHIHFPRKNFIIKRGGIANLKSLKGTKVVVDEISYAKDGATLVTVSRMDGKKFFRAFPRVTAKLESALETGELRK
;
A
#
# COMPACT_ATOMS: atom_id res chain seq x y z
N MET A 1 -12.92 -0.93 -16.23
CA MET A 1 -11.71 -1.22 -15.44
C MET A 1 -11.06 0.12 -15.16
N GLN A 2 -10.75 0.43 -13.90
CA GLN A 2 -10.19 1.73 -13.56
C GLN A 2 -8.69 1.70 -13.85
N GLU A 3 -8.29 2.43 -14.88
CA GLU A 3 -6.89 2.50 -15.30
C GLU A 3 -6.13 3.38 -14.29
N VAL A 4 -5.14 2.78 -13.63
CA VAL A 4 -4.26 3.46 -12.67
C VAL A 4 -2.92 3.70 -13.35
N GLN A 5 -2.45 4.94 -13.28
CA GLN A 5 -1.22 5.40 -13.91
C GLN A 5 -0.20 5.84 -12.85
N VAL A 6 1.07 5.92 -13.25
CA VAL A 6 2.11 6.53 -12.41
C VAL A 6 1.74 7.99 -12.13
N ASN A 7 1.95 8.44 -10.90
CA ASN A 7 1.50 9.72 -10.32
C ASN A 7 0.01 9.80 -9.95
N ASP A 8 -0.79 8.74 -10.14
CA ASP A 8 -2.14 8.73 -9.58
C ASP A 8 -2.08 8.73 -8.05
N VAL A 9 -3.05 9.44 -7.45
CA VAL A 9 -3.27 9.44 -6.00
C VAL A 9 -4.35 8.41 -5.67
N LEU A 10 -4.03 7.53 -4.74
CA LEU A 10 -4.93 6.53 -4.17
C LEU A 10 -5.07 6.77 -2.66
N ILE A 11 -6.12 6.22 -2.08
CA ILE A 11 -6.41 6.30 -0.65
C ILE A 11 -6.42 4.88 -0.10
N ILE A 12 -5.59 4.63 0.92
CA ILE A 12 -5.62 3.41 1.70
C ILE A 12 -6.88 3.43 2.55
N GLN A 13 -7.73 2.42 2.40
CA GLN A 13 -8.95 2.25 3.16
C GLN A 13 -8.80 1.11 4.17
N GLU A 14 -9.87 0.86 4.92
CA GLU A 14 -9.91 -0.27 5.84
C GLU A 14 -9.98 -1.58 5.05
N PRO A 15 -9.18 -2.60 5.41
CA PRO A 15 -9.31 -3.90 4.78
C PRO A 15 -10.68 -4.51 5.09
N SER A 16 -11.22 -5.28 4.14
CA SER A 16 -12.47 -6.03 4.33
C SER A 16 -12.36 -7.09 5.46
N GLY A 17 -11.13 -7.51 5.80
CA GLY A 17 -10.85 -8.44 6.89
C GLY A 17 -10.08 -7.82 8.07
N ALA A 18 -9.58 -8.68 8.97
CA ALA A 18 -8.81 -8.23 10.14
C ALA A 18 -7.47 -7.55 9.79
N ASP A 19 -6.89 -7.90 8.64
CA ASP A 19 -5.58 -7.43 8.17
C ASP A 19 -5.60 -7.12 6.68
N PHE A 20 -4.68 -6.24 6.24
CA PHE A 20 -4.41 -6.00 4.83
C PHE A 20 -3.86 -7.25 4.15
N LYS A 21 -4.49 -7.67 3.06
CA LYS A 21 -4.10 -8.85 2.26
C LYS A 21 -3.44 -8.46 0.95
N HIS A 22 -3.87 -7.36 0.35
CA HIS A 22 -3.46 -6.97 -1.00
C HIS A 22 -2.44 -5.84 -1.01
N ILE A 23 -2.36 -5.06 0.07
CA ILE A 23 -1.23 -4.17 0.35
C ILE A 23 -0.18 -4.92 1.18
N HIS A 24 1.03 -5.05 0.64
CA HIS A 24 2.12 -5.80 1.24
C HIS A 24 2.89 -4.96 2.26
N PHE A 25 2.37 -4.91 3.48
CA PHE A 25 3.10 -4.32 4.60
C PHE A 25 4.15 -5.29 5.17
N PRO A 26 5.31 -4.79 5.62
CA PRO A 26 6.28 -5.63 6.31
C PRO A 26 5.72 -6.18 7.62
N ARG A 27 6.19 -7.37 8.02
CA ARG A 27 5.77 -7.99 9.28
C ARG A 27 6.10 -7.10 10.48
N LYS A 28 5.25 -7.11 11.51
CA LYS A 28 5.40 -6.33 12.75
C LYS A 28 6.82 -6.40 13.34
N ASN A 29 7.40 -7.60 13.43
CA ASN A 29 8.75 -7.78 13.95
C ASN A 29 9.83 -7.11 13.09
N PHE A 30 9.65 -7.07 11.77
CA PHE A 30 10.58 -6.39 10.86
C PHE A 30 10.47 -4.87 10.98
N ILE A 31 9.25 -4.37 11.15
CA ILE A 31 9.01 -2.94 11.42
C ILE A 31 9.71 -2.52 12.71
N ILE A 32 9.51 -3.26 13.80
CA ILE A 32 10.11 -2.95 15.12
C ILE A 32 11.63 -3.02 15.06
N LYS A 33 12.21 -4.06 14.43
CA LYS A 33 13.67 -4.19 14.27
C LYS A 33 14.31 -3.02 13.52
N ARG A 34 13.55 -2.36 12.63
CA ARG A 34 14.00 -1.19 11.87
C ARG A 34 13.72 0.15 12.59
N GLY A 35 13.30 0.11 13.86
CA GLY A 35 12.96 1.28 14.66
C GLY A 35 11.60 1.90 14.30
N GLY A 36 10.76 1.17 13.56
CA GLY A 36 9.44 1.63 13.14
C GLY A 36 8.33 1.32 14.15
N ILE A 37 7.18 1.97 13.95
CA ILE A 37 5.97 1.74 14.76
C ILE A 37 4.98 0.93 13.93
N ALA A 38 4.73 -0.32 14.33
CA ALA A 38 3.82 -1.23 13.63
C ALA A 38 2.34 -0.93 13.93
N ASN A 39 1.88 0.26 13.53
CA ASN A 39 0.48 0.67 13.63
C ASN A 39 -0.17 0.63 12.24
N LEU A 40 -0.84 -0.49 11.92
CA LEU A 40 -1.54 -0.64 10.64
C LEU A 40 -2.86 0.14 10.63
N LYS A 41 -3.51 0.29 11.79
CA LYS A 41 -4.77 1.03 11.93
C LYS A 41 -4.63 2.50 11.52
N SER A 42 -3.46 3.11 11.75
CA SER A 42 -3.20 4.49 11.35
C SER A 42 -2.98 4.70 9.85
N LEU A 43 -3.06 3.64 9.04
CA LEU A 43 -2.93 3.75 7.58
C LEU A 43 -4.26 4.06 6.89
N LYS A 44 -5.40 3.78 7.54
CA LYS A 44 -6.72 4.14 7.02
C LYS A 44 -6.81 5.65 6.76
N GLY A 45 -7.28 6.01 5.57
CA GLY A 45 -7.38 7.40 5.10
C GLY A 45 -6.07 8.02 4.62
N THR A 46 -4.96 7.25 4.60
CA THR A 46 -3.68 7.76 4.10
C THR A 46 -3.73 7.87 2.58
N LYS A 47 -3.45 9.07 2.06
CA LYS A 47 -3.23 9.30 0.64
C LYS A 47 -1.84 8.82 0.23
N VAL A 48 -1.78 8.06 -0.85
CA VAL A 48 -0.55 7.50 -1.42
C VAL A 48 -0.50 7.84 -2.90
N VAL A 49 0.71 7.97 -3.44
CA VAL A 49 0.94 8.19 -4.86
C VAL A 49 1.57 6.94 -5.47
N VAL A 50 1.17 6.61 -6.69
CA VAL A 50 1.76 5.50 -7.45
C VAL A 50 3.10 5.96 -8.01
N ASP A 51 4.18 5.41 -7.47
CA ASP A 51 5.54 5.70 -7.92
C ASP A 51 5.91 4.86 -9.15
N GLU A 52 5.54 3.58 -9.13
CA GLU A 52 5.94 2.60 -10.15
C GLU A 52 4.83 1.56 -10.35
N ILE A 53 4.69 1.08 -11.58
CA ILE A 53 3.82 -0.06 -11.94
C ILE A 53 4.72 -1.16 -12.48
N SER A 54 4.54 -2.38 -11.96
CA SER A 54 5.31 -3.56 -12.33
C SER A 54 4.39 -4.77 -12.48
N TYR A 55 4.85 -5.79 -13.18
CA TYR A 55 4.08 -7.00 -13.44
C TYR A 55 4.76 -8.18 -12.78
N ALA A 56 4.04 -8.88 -11.92
CA ALA A 56 4.52 -10.10 -11.29
C ALA A 56 4.54 -11.26 -12.31
N LYS A 57 5.34 -12.28 -12.03
CA LYS A 57 5.48 -13.46 -12.90
C LYS A 57 4.20 -14.27 -13.06
N ASP A 58 3.27 -14.14 -12.11
CA ASP A 58 1.93 -14.74 -12.14
C ASP A 58 0.91 -13.92 -12.96
N GLY A 59 1.35 -12.83 -13.59
CA GLY A 59 0.52 -11.92 -14.37
C GLY A 59 -0.16 -10.83 -13.56
N ALA A 60 0.03 -10.79 -12.23
CA ALA A 60 -0.60 -9.77 -11.39
C ALA A 60 0.06 -8.40 -11.56
N THR A 61 -0.76 -7.34 -11.64
CA THR A 61 -0.28 -5.96 -11.64
C THR A 61 0.08 -5.53 -10.21
N LEU A 62 1.35 -5.16 -10.01
CA LEU A 62 1.89 -4.65 -8.75
C LEU A 62 2.16 -3.16 -8.85
N VAL A 63 1.63 -2.38 -7.91
CA VAL A 63 1.93 -0.95 -7.77
C VAL A 63 2.84 -0.72 -6.57
N THR A 64 3.89 0.07 -6.78
CA THR A 64 4.70 0.63 -5.70
C THR A 64 4.15 1.99 -5.36
N VAL A 65 3.85 2.22 -4.09
CA VAL A 65 3.26 3.47 -3.62
C VAL A 65 4.07 4.10 -2.48
N SER A 66 4.10 5.42 -2.45
CA SER A 66 4.66 6.23 -1.37
C SER A 66 3.57 7.11 -0.74
N ARG A 67 3.76 7.54 0.51
CA ARG A 67 2.78 8.45 1.14
C ARG A 67 2.89 9.84 0.53
N MET A 68 1.75 10.40 0.15
CA MET A 68 1.67 11.76 -0.42
C MET A 68 2.12 12.83 0.58
N ASP A 69 2.01 12.56 1.89
CA ASP A 69 2.42 13.48 2.95
C ASP A 69 3.94 13.54 3.18
N GLY A 70 4.74 12.86 2.36
CA GLY A 70 6.20 12.81 2.46
C GLY A 70 6.73 11.98 3.63
N LYS A 71 5.85 11.41 4.46
CA LYS A 71 6.26 10.54 5.58
C LYS A 71 6.55 9.14 5.07
N LYS A 72 7.33 8.39 5.85
CA LYS A 72 7.56 6.95 5.62
C LYS A 72 6.47 6.12 6.29
N PHE A 73 6.06 5.03 5.66
CA PHE A 73 5.25 3.99 6.31
C PHE A 73 5.98 3.46 7.54
N PHE A 74 5.25 3.40 8.65
CA PHE A 74 5.77 2.97 9.95
C PHE A 74 7.05 3.69 10.39
N ARG A 75 7.28 4.93 9.92
CA ARG A 75 8.52 5.74 10.11
C ARG A 75 9.80 5.18 9.48
N ALA A 76 9.76 4.01 8.83
CA ALA A 76 10.96 3.31 8.37
C ALA A 76 10.95 2.97 6.87
N PHE A 77 9.78 2.76 6.27
CA PHE A 77 9.63 2.27 4.91
C PHE A 77 9.15 3.38 3.98
N PRO A 78 9.95 3.83 3.01
CA PRO A 78 9.54 4.92 2.13
C PRO A 78 8.41 4.53 1.17
N ARG A 79 8.39 3.26 0.76
CA ARG A 79 7.45 2.71 -0.22
C ARG A 79 6.96 1.34 0.22
N VAL A 80 5.80 0.96 -0.27
CA VAL A 80 5.22 -0.39 -0.14
C VAL A 80 4.63 -0.82 -1.47
N THR A 81 4.49 -2.13 -1.67
CA THR A 81 3.88 -2.68 -2.88
C THR A 81 2.45 -3.16 -2.59
N ALA A 82 1.59 -3.14 -3.61
CA ALA A 82 0.25 -3.69 -3.53
C ALA A 82 -0.16 -4.38 -4.83
N LYS A 83 -0.97 -5.44 -4.74
CA LYS A 83 -1.66 -6.04 -5.89
C LYS A 83 -2.81 -5.14 -6.29
N LEU A 84 -2.68 -4.45 -7.42
CA LEU A 84 -3.57 -3.36 -7.81
C LEU A 84 -5.03 -3.81 -7.94
N GLU A 85 -5.27 -4.79 -8.80
CA GLU A 85 -6.61 -5.29 -9.12
C GLU A 85 -7.31 -5.77 -7.83
N SER A 86 -6.67 -6.66 -7.07
CA SER A 86 -7.26 -7.18 -5.85
C SER A 86 -7.45 -6.12 -4.76
N ALA A 87 -6.55 -5.14 -4.64
CA ALA A 87 -6.68 -4.07 -3.66
C ALA A 87 -7.82 -3.10 -4.01
N LEU A 88 -8.08 -2.85 -5.30
CA LEU A 88 -9.23 -2.07 -5.75
C LEU A 88 -10.55 -2.85 -5.55
N GLU A 89 -10.56 -4.14 -5.91
CA GLU A 89 -11.74 -5.01 -5.79
C GLU A 89 -12.18 -5.21 -4.33
N THR A 90 -11.22 -5.42 -3.43
CA THR A 90 -11.51 -5.60 -1.99
C THR A 90 -11.74 -4.28 -1.26
N GLY A 91 -11.51 -3.15 -1.92
CA GLY A 91 -11.64 -1.81 -1.35
C GLY A 91 -10.51 -1.42 -0.40
N GLU A 92 -9.37 -2.13 -0.38
CA GLU A 92 -8.17 -1.71 0.36
C GLU A 92 -7.54 -0.44 -0.23
N LEU A 93 -7.67 -0.23 -1.54
CA LEU A 93 -7.30 0.98 -2.27
C LEU A 93 -8.51 1.59 -2.97
N ARG A 94 -8.57 2.92 -2.98
CA ARG A 94 -9.61 3.67 -3.69
C ARG A 94 -9.00 4.89 -4.38
N LYS A 95 -9.43 5.17 -5.61
CA LYS A 95 -9.11 6.40 -6.33
C LYS A 95 -10.04 7.54 -5.91
#